data_AF-D4ASR4-F1
#
_entry.id   AF-D4ASR4-F1
#
_cell.length_a   1.000
_cell.length_b   1.000
_cell.length_c   1.000
_cell.angle_alpha   90.00
_cell.angle_beta   90.00
_cell.angle_gamma   90.00
#
_symmetry.space_group_name_H-M   'P 1'
#
loop_
_entity.id
_entity.type
_entity.pdbx_description
1 polymer ?
#
loop_
_entity_poly.entity_id
_entity_poly.type
_entity_poly.pdbx_seq_one_letter_code
_entity_poly.pdbx_strand_id
1 'polypeptide(L)'
;MLSSQLHIQRIPRLIRLRPPNTIARFSNPRPFTSNSQLLLITTPANRPQLPFLYTSSAGHPLFTGRSLNVVTLGRHVTRLISTERRRKITNGIKIGLTVYAIILLLYVAQQGLYQETIERMFPTPPEWSWKSRWYLRTAKALQSPEKMGRVATSWPAVGSYYRELLLRLEDPEIDGKGLKEQIVNAGEGEAILIDGVGRAGYDIDGMSEPWKKGYFDCLMGAAETAEKLDGWLEDTVTHIASPPEYVVGPSNPRPKEGPKGSIAPLEENCVPAYQNPSVFYMKILTTKGFQTNQKLDAALAYADWLDYKGLKDTAGEVYCWAMDIAVEGLGVDPRKVVDIKSGIIKESGNKYVTENLLRTSKAMGVHQVRVGDLSSALAVFLSVLKCRRSVTASEDSLPKVISPKPNKVKTKKDDILTAITSFISPPQYPIPIRTGNEPPVRSQSTACEEAGLMLYIGEIIYASSSREAGLSWTRDAVDQAEIALLQFDEKQDQKQLAASPSHGMQYQSTEEQCQHCLRSGLKNWRQMIRSLVVKAEKEELQTMDEVNDYWFGRGPRKVAEKQAQRRRWEAEEMILDDRAKRIQRLIGDDGLSALTSSERMFFG
;
A
#
# COMPACT_ATOMS: atom_id res chain seq x y z
N MET A 1 -23.54 -34.93 43.68
CA MET A 1 -24.06 -35.64 42.50
C MET A 1 -23.00 -35.61 41.42
N LEU A 2 -22.45 -36.79 41.15
CA LEU A 2 -21.76 -37.31 39.95
C LEU A 2 -20.69 -36.46 39.23
N SER A 3 -19.45 -36.87 39.50
CA SER A 3 -18.25 -36.76 38.67
C SER A 3 -18.15 -37.87 37.62
N SER A 4 -17.58 -37.59 36.44
CA SER A 4 -16.77 -38.50 35.59
C SER A 4 -16.48 -37.84 34.24
N GLN A 5 -15.51 -38.22 33.41
CA GLN A 5 -14.13 -38.70 33.53
C GLN A 5 -13.54 -38.60 32.11
N LEU A 6 -12.23 -38.36 32.03
CA LEU A 6 -11.41 -38.43 30.82
C LEU A 6 -11.40 -39.85 30.23
N HIS A 7 -11.39 -39.96 28.89
CA HIS A 7 -11.15 -41.23 28.21
C HIS A 7 -9.72 -41.30 27.64
N ILE A 8 -8.87 -41.93 28.43
CA ILE A 8 -7.63 -42.60 28.02
C ILE A 8 -8.03 -44.01 27.56
N GLN A 9 -7.66 -44.40 26.34
CA GLN A 9 -7.69 -45.81 25.94
C GLN A 9 -6.27 -46.34 25.80
N ARG A 10 -5.99 -47.41 26.54
CA ARG A 10 -4.79 -48.23 26.44
C ARG A 10 -5.13 -49.68 26.84
N ILE A 11 -4.47 -50.65 26.18
CA ILE A 11 -4.14 -52.04 26.59
C ILE A 11 -5.22 -53.10 26.23
N PRO A 12 -4.94 -54.42 25.95
CA PRO A 12 -3.74 -55.30 26.18
C PRO A 12 -3.19 -56.10 24.96
N ARG A 13 -1.89 -56.52 24.91
CA ARG A 13 -1.24 -57.77 25.41
C ARG A 13 -1.90 -59.08 24.89
N LEU A 14 -1.27 -60.20 24.49
CA LEU A 14 0.08 -60.77 24.49
C LEU A 14 0.00 -62.22 23.89
N ILE A 15 1.13 -62.80 23.45
CA ILE A 15 1.52 -64.25 23.46
C ILE A 15 1.19 -65.20 22.26
N ARG A 16 2.30 -65.60 21.60
CA ARG A 16 2.78 -66.90 21.03
C ARG A 16 1.80 -67.98 20.53
N LEU A 17 2.19 -68.67 19.43
CA LEU A 17 2.67 -70.08 19.40
C LEU A 17 3.12 -70.51 17.98
N ARG A 18 3.90 -71.59 17.92
CA ARG A 18 4.75 -72.12 16.82
C ARG A 18 4.02 -73.31 16.09
N PRO A 19 4.70 -74.12 15.25
CA PRO A 19 4.59 -74.35 13.79
C PRO A 19 3.62 -75.53 13.40
N PRO A 20 3.58 -76.10 12.14
CA PRO A 20 4.61 -76.99 11.57
C PRO A 20 4.87 -76.94 10.03
N ASN A 21 6.03 -77.50 9.67
CA ASN A 21 6.44 -78.22 8.44
C ASN A 21 5.31 -79.04 7.75
N THR A 22 5.29 -79.49 6.50
CA THR A 22 6.19 -79.65 5.31
C THR A 22 5.30 -80.25 4.19
N ILE A 23 5.62 -80.14 2.89
CA ILE A 23 6.01 -81.24 1.93
C ILE A 23 6.07 -80.58 0.52
N ALA A 24 7.25 -80.33 -0.08
CA ALA A 24 7.99 -81.10 -1.12
C ALA A 24 7.22 -81.29 -2.47
N ARG A 25 7.76 -81.12 -3.69
CA ARG A 25 9.04 -81.50 -4.36
C ARG A 25 9.24 -80.59 -5.61
N PHE A 26 10.43 -80.32 -6.18
CA PHE A 26 11.48 -81.23 -6.66
C PHE A 26 12.88 -80.60 -6.77
N SER A 27 13.89 -81.43 -6.48
CA SER A 27 15.23 -81.58 -7.06
C SER A 27 16.32 -80.49 -6.95
N ASN A 28 17.09 -80.53 -5.84
CA ASN A 28 18.53 -80.86 -5.72
C ASN A 28 19.55 -80.55 -6.86
N PRO A 29 20.88 -80.43 -6.56
CA PRO A 29 21.51 -79.81 -5.38
C PRO A 29 22.92 -79.14 -5.62
N ARG A 30 23.24 -78.13 -4.76
CA ARG A 30 24.54 -77.92 -4.04
C ARG A 30 25.85 -77.60 -4.82
N PRO A 31 26.96 -77.18 -4.13
CA PRO A 31 27.07 -76.04 -3.21
C PRO A 31 28.43 -75.28 -3.36
N PHE A 32 28.56 -74.17 -2.64
CA PHE A 32 29.86 -73.54 -2.32
C PHE A 32 30.58 -74.28 -1.18
N THR A 33 31.90 -74.45 -1.26
CA THR A 33 32.77 -74.58 -0.07
C THR A 33 34.12 -73.89 -0.27
N SER A 34 34.61 -73.41 0.86
CA SER A 34 35.82 -72.62 1.14
C SER A 34 37.15 -73.38 1.06
N ASN A 35 38.22 -72.58 1.00
CA ASN A 35 39.54 -72.72 1.66
C ASN A 35 40.79 -73.12 0.85
N SER A 36 41.82 -72.30 1.13
CA SER A 36 43.21 -72.62 1.47
C SER A 36 44.31 -72.48 0.41
N GLN A 37 45.34 -71.79 0.90
CA GLN A 37 46.66 -71.52 0.34
C GLN A 37 47.44 -72.83 0.10
N LEU A 38 48.33 -72.85 -0.89
CA LEU A 38 49.75 -73.25 -0.73
C LEU A 38 50.46 -73.33 -2.10
N LEU A 39 51.35 -72.35 -2.29
CA LEU A 39 52.74 -72.44 -2.75
C LEU A 39 53.23 -73.49 -3.77
N LEU A 40 54.20 -72.99 -4.56
CA LEU A 40 55.17 -73.67 -5.43
C LEU A 40 54.58 -74.02 -6.81
N ILE A 41 55.15 -73.57 -7.93
CA ILE A 41 56.35 -74.17 -8.51
C ILE A 41 56.84 -73.24 -9.65
N THR A 42 58.12 -72.89 -9.53
CA THR A 42 59.15 -72.60 -10.57
C THR A 42 59.07 -71.39 -11.51
N THR A 43 60.08 -70.55 -11.34
CA THR A 43 60.72 -69.78 -12.41
C THR A 43 61.48 -70.70 -13.38
N PRO A 44 61.37 -70.48 -14.70
CA PRO A 44 62.50 -70.73 -15.59
C PRO A 44 63.05 -69.42 -16.14
N ALA A 45 64.37 -69.26 -15.96
CA ALA A 45 65.20 -68.25 -16.55
C ALA A 45 65.40 -68.51 -18.04
N ASN A 46 64.95 -67.59 -18.89
CA ASN A 46 65.63 -67.09 -20.11
C ASN A 46 64.59 -66.39 -21.01
N ARG A 47 64.45 -65.06 -20.86
CA ARG A 47 64.11 -64.21 -22.00
C ARG A 47 64.66 -62.80 -21.82
N PRO A 48 65.38 -62.25 -22.82
CA PRO A 48 66.06 -60.96 -22.73
C PRO A 48 65.13 -59.77 -22.52
N GLN A 49 65.67 -58.81 -21.79
CA GLN A 49 65.08 -57.57 -21.30
C GLN A 49 64.63 -56.64 -22.44
N LEU A 50 63.43 -56.06 -22.31
CA LEU A 50 62.99 -54.90 -23.09
C LEU A 50 62.89 -53.69 -22.13
N PRO A 51 63.70 -52.63 -22.33
CA PRO A 51 63.91 -51.57 -21.35
C PRO A 51 62.87 -50.43 -21.44
N PHE A 52 61.57 -50.76 -21.56
CA PHE A 52 60.53 -49.74 -21.75
C PHE A 52 59.36 -49.78 -20.76
N LEU A 53 59.41 -50.65 -19.73
CA LEU A 53 58.30 -50.78 -18.77
C LEU A 53 58.66 -50.55 -17.30
N TYR A 54 59.75 -49.83 -17.02
CA TYR A 54 59.95 -49.22 -15.70
C TYR A 54 59.71 -47.72 -15.76
N THR A 55 58.59 -47.28 -15.19
CA THR A 55 58.60 -46.06 -14.37
C THR A 55 58.31 -46.49 -12.94
N SER A 56 59.40 -46.74 -12.21
CA SER A 56 59.36 -46.92 -10.76
C SER A 56 58.94 -45.60 -10.10
N SER A 57 58.00 -45.70 -9.18
CA SER A 57 57.71 -44.69 -8.18
C SER A 57 58.88 -44.60 -7.20
N ALA A 58 59.44 -43.40 -6.99
CA ALA A 58 59.88 -42.92 -5.67
C ALA A 58 60.60 -41.55 -5.79
N GLY A 59 60.13 -40.54 -5.06
CA GLY A 59 60.86 -39.29 -4.86
C GLY A 59 60.00 -38.10 -4.48
N HIS A 60 59.43 -38.09 -3.28
CA HIS A 60 59.01 -36.86 -2.60
C HIS A 60 60.23 -36.26 -1.84
N PRO A 61 60.21 -35.01 -1.34
CA PRO A 61 60.19 -33.74 -2.09
C PRO A 61 61.17 -32.71 -1.48
N LEU A 62 61.81 -31.83 -2.25
CA LEU A 62 62.44 -30.62 -1.68
C LEU A 62 62.24 -29.40 -2.59
N PHE A 63 61.38 -28.51 -2.10
CA PHE A 63 61.21 -27.07 -2.30
C PHE A 63 61.57 -26.36 -3.63
N THR A 64 60.58 -25.53 -4.00
CA THR A 64 60.67 -24.17 -4.59
C THR A 64 61.20 -24.00 -6.01
N GLY A 65 60.28 -23.57 -6.89
CA GLY A 65 60.64 -22.78 -8.07
C GLY A 65 59.99 -23.27 -9.36
N ARG A 66 59.00 -22.51 -9.84
CA ARG A 66 58.65 -22.29 -11.25
C ARG A 66 59.20 -23.30 -12.28
N SER A 67 58.30 -24.15 -12.78
CA SER A 67 57.88 -24.12 -14.20
C SER A 67 56.93 -25.29 -14.42
N LEU A 68 55.63 -24.99 -14.56
CA LEU A 68 54.68 -25.95 -15.11
C LEU A 68 55.11 -26.23 -16.55
N ASN A 69 55.69 -27.41 -16.78
CA ASN A 69 55.99 -27.92 -18.11
C ASN A 69 54.66 -28.20 -18.84
N VAL A 70 54.12 -27.18 -19.50
CA VAL A 70 52.90 -27.23 -20.33
C VAL A 70 53.02 -28.28 -21.46
N VAL A 71 54.25 -28.61 -21.87
CA VAL A 71 54.52 -29.56 -22.97
C VAL A 71 54.41 -31.03 -22.54
N THR A 72 54.65 -31.37 -21.26
CA THR A 72 54.53 -32.76 -20.79
C THR A 72 53.11 -33.10 -20.32
N LEU A 73 52.36 -32.13 -19.80
CA LEU A 73 50.91 -32.29 -19.57
C LEU A 73 50.15 -32.42 -20.90
N GLY A 74 50.53 -31.69 -21.95
CA GLY A 74 49.89 -31.76 -23.27
C GLY A 74 49.95 -33.16 -23.91
N ARG A 75 51.08 -33.87 -23.80
CA ARG A 75 51.26 -35.20 -24.45
C ARG A 75 50.64 -36.37 -23.67
N HIS A 76 50.46 -36.26 -22.35
CA HIS A 76 49.76 -37.28 -21.57
C HIS A 76 48.25 -37.03 -21.47
N VAL A 77 47.78 -35.78 -21.59
CA VAL A 77 46.34 -35.48 -21.66
C VAL A 77 45.76 -35.89 -23.02
N THR A 78 46.48 -35.75 -24.14
CA THR A 78 45.98 -36.18 -25.46
C THR A 78 45.85 -37.71 -25.59
N ARG A 79 46.67 -38.49 -24.87
CA ARG A 79 46.65 -39.97 -24.91
C ARG A 79 45.73 -40.62 -23.86
N LEU A 80 45.17 -39.82 -22.94
CA LEU A 80 44.22 -40.27 -21.92
C LEU A 80 42.77 -39.86 -22.19
N ILE A 81 42.51 -39.20 -23.33
CA ILE A 81 41.14 -39.02 -23.84
C ILE A 81 40.78 -40.28 -24.63
N SER A 82 40.50 -41.36 -23.90
CA SER A 82 39.80 -42.50 -24.49
C SER A 82 38.43 -42.03 -25.00
N THR A 83 37.92 -42.64 -26.07
CA THR A 83 36.60 -42.35 -26.65
C THR A 83 35.48 -42.40 -25.59
N GLU A 84 35.64 -43.22 -24.55
CA GLU A 84 34.74 -43.28 -23.40
C GLU A 84 34.78 -42.04 -22.50
N ARG A 85 35.96 -41.48 -22.22
CA ARG A 85 36.09 -40.27 -21.40
C ARG A 85 35.60 -39.02 -22.15
N ARG A 86 35.83 -38.96 -23.46
CA ARG A 86 35.25 -37.92 -24.34
C ARG A 86 33.72 -38.01 -24.34
N ARG A 87 33.15 -39.21 -24.45
CA ARG A 87 31.70 -39.45 -24.37
C ARG A 87 31.12 -39.06 -23.00
N LYS A 88 31.83 -39.37 -21.89
CA LYS A 88 31.44 -38.96 -20.53
C LYS A 88 31.48 -37.43 -20.34
N ILE A 89 32.49 -36.75 -20.87
CA ILE A 89 32.60 -35.29 -20.82
C ILE A 89 31.52 -34.64 -21.70
N THR A 90 31.31 -35.13 -22.93
CA THR A 90 30.23 -34.61 -23.79
C THR A 90 28.85 -34.87 -23.21
N ASN A 91 28.64 -36.02 -22.56
CA ASN A 91 27.39 -36.31 -21.85
C ASN A 91 27.24 -35.45 -20.60
N GLY A 92 28.32 -35.18 -19.86
CA GLY A 92 28.32 -34.27 -18.71
C GLY A 92 28.01 -32.83 -19.10
N ILE A 93 28.56 -32.33 -20.21
CA ILE A 93 28.25 -31.00 -20.77
C ILE A 93 26.79 -30.96 -21.26
N LYS A 94 26.31 -32.00 -21.94
CA LYS A 94 24.90 -32.10 -22.35
C LYS A 94 23.97 -32.07 -21.14
N ILE A 95 24.26 -32.85 -20.10
CA ILE A 95 23.49 -32.85 -18.86
C ILE A 95 23.53 -31.48 -18.19
N GLY A 96 24.73 -30.87 -18.08
CA GLY A 96 24.89 -29.53 -17.52
C GLY A 96 24.10 -28.46 -18.27
N LEU A 97 24.15 -28.47 -19.60
CA LEU A 97 23.36 -27.57 -20.45
C LEU A 97 21.87 -27.82 -20.31
N THR A 98 21.43 -29.08 -20.24
CA THR A 98 20.00 -29.39 -20.03
C THR A 98 19.51 -28.94 -18.65
N VAL A 99 20.30 -29.14 -17.59
CA VAL A 99 19.96 -28.69 -16.24
C VAL A 99 19.93 -27.17 -16.18
N TYR A 100 20.91 -26.49 -16.79
CA TYR A 100 20.93 -25.02 -16.87
C TYR A 100 19.72 -24.48 -17.65
N ALA A 101 19.38 -25.11 -18.79
CA ALA A 101 18.18 -24.75 -19.55
C ALA A 101 16.89 -24.95 -18.73
N ILE A 102 16.78 -26.05 -17.97
CA ILE A 102 15.64 -26.29 -17.07
C ILE A 102 15.57 -25.21 -15.99
N ILE A 103 16.70 -24.86 -15.34
CA ILE A 103 16.74 -23.80 -14.32
C ILE A 103 16.34 -22.45 -14.92
N LEU A 104 16.84 -22.11 -16.11
CA LEU A 104 16.48 -20.88 -16.81
C LEU A 104 14.98 -20.84 -17.14
N LEU A 105 14.40 -21.94 -17.63
CA LEU A 105 12.97 -22.04 -17.90
C LEU A 105 12.13 -21.92 -16.62
N LEU A 106 12.54 -22.55 -15.52
CA LEU A 106 11.88 -22.41 -14.22
C LEU A 106 11.95 -20.97 -13.71
N TYR A 107 13.09 -20.31 -13.87
CA TYR A 107 13.26 -18.90 -13.51
C TYR A 107 12.34 -17.99 -14.33
N VAL A 108 12.30 -18.16 -15.66
CA VAL A 108 11.41 -17.39 -16.53
C VAL A 108 9.94 -17.65 -16.19
N ALA A 109 9.57 -18.90 -15.90
CA ALA A 109 8.22 -19.24 -15.47
C ALA A 109 7.86 -18.58 -14.13
N GLN A 110 8.77 -18.59 -13.16
CA GLN A 110 8.58 -17.92 -11.88
C GLN A 110 8.43 -16.41 -12.04
N GLN A 111 9.24 -15.77 -12.89
CA GLN A 111 9.12 -14.34 -13.19
C GLN A 111 7.79 -14.03 -13.91
N GLY A 112 7.36 -14.89 -14.84
CA GLY A 112 6.06 -14.75 -15.51
C GLY A 112 4.89 -14.82 -14.54
N LEU A 113 4.89 -15.79 -13.63
CA LEU A 113 3.85 -15.91 -12.59
C LEU A 113 3.86 -14.71 -11.64
N TYR A 114 5.05 -14.23 -11.27
CA TYR A 114 5.18 -13.03 -10.45
C TYR A 114 4.60 -11.79 -11.15
N GLN A 115 4.89 -11.61 -12.44
CA GLN A 115 4.36 -10.50 -13.22
C GLN A 115 2.84 -10.57 -13.43
N GLU A 116 2.30 -11.76 -13.67
CA GLU A 116 0.85 -11.99 -13.76
C GLU A 116 0.16 -11.68 -12.42
N THR A 117 0.78 -12.08 -11.31
CA THR A 117 0.26 -11.77 -9.97
C THR A 117 0.22 -10.26 -9.73
N ILE A 118 1.29 -9.54 -10.11
CA ILE A 118 1.32 -8.07 -10.02
C ILE A 118 0.31 -7.43 -10.98
N GLU A 119 0.15 -7.94 -12.20
CA GLU A 119 -0.80 -7.42 -13.20
C GLU A 119 -2.25 -7.52 -12.72
N ARG A 120 -2.58 -8.58 -11.97
CA ARG A 120 -3.90 -8.72 -11.34
C ARG A 120 -4.11 -7.75 -10.19
N MET A 121 -3.06 -7.47 -9.41
CA MET A 121 -3.15 -6.47 -8.32
C MET A 121 -3.22 -5.04 -8.87
N PHE A 122 -2.46 -4.76 -9.93
CA PHE A 122 -2.30 -3.45 -10.55
C PHE A 122 -2.48 -3.57 -12.07
N PRO A 123 -3.73 -3.60 -12.55
CA PRO A 123 -3.99 -3.74 -13.99
C PRO A 123 -3.52 -2.49 -14.74
N THR A 124 -3.06 -2.70 -15.98
CA THR A 124 -2.48 -1.63 -16.82
C THR A 124 -3.14 -1.57 -18.20
N PRO A 125 -3.05 -0.43 -18.91
CA PRO A 125 -3.64 -0.30 -20.23
C PRO A 125 -3.04 -1.31 -21.23
N PRO A 126 -3.85 -2.14 -21.90
CA PRO A 126 -3.34 -3.18 -22.79
C PRO A 126 -2.68 -2.63 -24.06
N GLU A 127 -3.01 -1.40 -24.45
CA GLU A 127 -2.46 -0.75 -25.64
C GLU A 127 -1.04 -0.21 -25.46
N TRP A 128 -0.57 -0.08 -24.22
CA TRP A 128 0.77 0.39 -23.92
C TRP A 128 1.82 -0.67 -24.21
N SER A 129 3.01 -0.21 -24.61
CA SER A 129 4.17 -1.08 -24.73
C SER A 129 4.45 -1.84 -23.42
N TRP A 130 4.99 -3.05 -23.54
CA TRP A 130 5.28 -3.91 -22.39
C TRP A 130 6.17 -3.20 -21.35
N LYS A 131 7.13 -2.38 -21.81
CA LYS A 131 8.03 -1.61 -20.95
C LYS A 131 7.29 -0.55 -20.13
N SER A 132 6.35 0.17 -20.73
CA SER A 132 5.55 1.19 -20.03
C SER A 132 4.58 0.54 -19.02
N ARG A 133 3.98 -0.59 -19.38
CA ARG A 133 3.19 -1.41 -18.43
C ARG A 133 4.04 -1.94 -17.26
N TRP A 134 5.28 -2.35 -17.54
CA TRP A 134 6.21 -2.79 -16.51
C TRP A 134 6.53 -1.66 -15.52
N TYR A 135 6.81 -0.45 -16.02
CA TYR A 135 7.10 0.71 -15.17
C TYR A 135 5.93 1.07 -14.26
N LEU A 136 4.70 1.16 -14.80
CA LEU A 136 3.53 1.51 -13.98
C LEU A 136 3.28 0.47 -12.88
N ARG A 137 3.33 -0.82 -13.22
CA ARG A 137 3.15 -1.92 -12.25
C ARG A 137 4.21 -1.90 -11.17
N THR A 138 5.47 -1.73 -11.56
CA THR A 138 6.59 -1.72 -10.63
C THR A 138 6.50 -0.52 -9.69
N ALA A 139 6.15 0.66 -10.21
CA ALA A 139 5.96 1.87 -9.41
C ALA A 139 4.83 1.68 -8.38
N LYS A 140 3.64 1.24 -8.81
CA LYS A 140 2.51 0.97 -7.90
C LYS A 140 2.80 -0.12 -6.87
N ALA A 141 3.50 -1.19 -7.28
CA ALA A 141 3.94 -2.25 -6.37
C ALA A 141 4.90 -1.74 -5.30
N LEU A 142 5.81 -0.82 -5.65
CA LEU A 142 6.74 -0.20 -4.70
C LEU A 142 6.07 0.83 -3.79
N GLN A 143 5.00 1.49 -4.23
CA GLN A 143 4.18 2.38 -3.40
C GLN A 143 3.33 1.65 -2.36
N SER A 144 2.95 0.39 -2.63
CA SER A 144 2.15 -0.44 -1.72
C SER A 144 3.00 -1.57 -1.09
N PRO A 145 3.85 -1.26 -0.09
CA PRO A 145 4.82 -2.22 0.44
C PRO A 145 4.14 -3.36 1.20
N GLU A 146 3.02 -3.09 1.88
CA GLU A 146 2.22 -4.08 2.62
C GLU A 146 1.73 -5.22 1.73
N LYS A 147 1.20 -4.89 0.54
CA LYS A 147 0.75 -5.87 -0.46
C LYS A 147 1.89 -6.73 -1.03
N MET A 148 3.12 -6.22 -0.95
CA MET A 148 4.33 -6.87 -1.44
C MET A 148 5.17 -7.51 -0.33
N GLY A 149 4.71 -7.48 0.94
CA GLY A 149 5.45 -7.99 2.09
C GLY A 149 6.73 -7.21 2.41
N ARG A 150 6.79 -5.93 2.05
CA ARG A 150 7.90 -5.01 2.38
C ARG A 150 7.48 -4.08 3.52
N VAL A 151 8.46 -3.60 4.28
CA VAL A 151 8.24 -2.71 5.44
C VAL A 151 8.15 -1.24 5.03
N ALA A 152 8.92 -0.81 4.04
CA ALA A 152 9.02 0.60 3.67
C ALA A 152 9.05 0.79 2.14
N THR A 153 8.56 1.94 1.70
CA THR A 153 8.61 2.39 0.31
C THR A 153 9.94 3.07 0.01
N SER A 154 10.54 2.76 -1.14
CA SER A 154 11.68 3.51 -1.66
C SER A 154 11.19 4.56 -2.64
N TRP A 155 10.89 5.76 -2.13
CA TRP A 155 10.38 6.87 -2.95
C TRP A 155 11.28 7.26 -4.12
N PRO A 156 12.63 7.31 -3.99
CA PRO A 156 13.50 7.59 -5.14
C PRO A 156 13.35 6.57 -6.27
N ALA A 157 13.25 5.28 -5.93
CA ALA A 157 13.04 4.22 -6.91
C ALA A 157 11.67 4.37 -7.60
N VAL A 158 10.62 4.65 -6.83
CA VAL A 158 9.27 4.93 -7.36
C VAL A 158 9.31 6.09 -8.34
N GLY A 159 9.97 7.20 -7.97
CA GLY A 159 10.09 8.41 -8.79
C GLY A 159 10.83 8.12 -10.10
N SER A 160 11.92 7.34 -10.05
CA SER A 160 12.64 6.94 -11.27
C SER A 160 11.74 6.20 -12.26
N TYR A 161 10.88 5.29 -11.79
CA TYR A 161 9.96 4.56 -12.66
C TYR A 161 8.87 5.45 -13.26
N TYR A 162 8.31 6.40 -12.49
CA TYR A 162 7.34 7.35 -13.03
C TYR A 162 7.97 8.33 -14.01
N ARG A 163 9.19 8.81 -13.75
CA ARG A 163 9.92 9.67 -14.68
C ARG A 163 10.15 8.97 -16.02
N GLU A 164 10.67 7.75 -16.01
CA GLU A 164 10.88 6.94 -17.21
C GLU A 164 9.56 6.60 -17.92
N LEU A 165 8.48 6.40 -17.18
CA LEU A 165 7.16 6.15 -17.75
C LEU A 165 6.61 7.39 -18.45
N LEU A 166 6.64 8.56 -17.81
CA LEU A 166 6.16 9.82 -18.39
C LEU A 166 6.95 10.18 -19.65
N LEU A 167 8.28 10.03 -19.64
CA LEU A 167 9.12 10.25 -20.82
C LEU A 167 8.67 9.41 -22.03
N ARG A 168 8.18 8.19 -21.81
CA ARG A 168 7.70 7.31 -22.88
C ARG A 168 6.26 7.57 -23.30
N LEU A 169 5.40 7.93 -22.34
CA LEU A 169 4.01 8.26 -22.60
C LEU A 169 3.86 9.60 -23.31
N GLU A 170 4.79 10.52 -23.12
CA GLU A 170 4.78 11.84 -23.74
C GLU A 170 5.59 11.91 -25.04
N ASP A 171 6.31 10.83 -25.37
CA ASP A 171 7.04 10.70 -26.64
C ASP A 171 6.10 10.28 -27.78
N PRO A 172 5.90 11.13 -28.81
CA PRO A 172 5.00 10.83 -29.93
C PRO A 172 5.47 9.64 -30.79
N GLU A 173 6.74 9.26 -30.73
CA GLU A 173 7.30 8.13 -31.49
C GLU A 173 7.02 6.77 -30.83
N ILE A 174 6.65 6.76 -29.54
CA ILE A 174 6.50 5.54 -28.74
C ILE A 174 5.04 5.33 -28.31
N ASP A 175 4.71 5.60 -27.04
CA ASP A 175 3.39 5.36 -26.44
C ASP A 175 2.55 6.65 -26.40
N GLY A 176 3.14 7.80 -26.76
CA GLY A 176 2.49 9.11 -26.89
C GLY A 176 1.92 9.40 -28.27
N LYS A 177 1.83 8.40 -29.14
CA LYS A 177 1.28 8.55 -30.48
C LYS A 177 -0.17 9.05 -30.42
N GLY A 178 -0.41 10.26 -30.92
CA GLY A 178 -1.72 10.90 -30.93
C GLY A 178 -1.89 12.03 -29.91
N LEU A 179 -0.90 12.26 -29.05
CA LEU A 179 -0.85 13.43 -28.19
C LEU A 179 -0.75 14.72 -29.00
N LYS A 180 -1.55 15.70 -28.60
CA LYS A 180 -1.50 17.06 -29.15
C LYS A 180 -1.10 18.00 -28.04
N GLU A 181 -0.09 18.83 -28.29
CA GLU A 181 0.21 19.93 -27.38
C GLU A 181 -0.93 20.96 -27.42
N GLN A 182 -1.29 21.51 -26.25
CA GLN A 182 -2.24 22.60 -26.20
C GLN A 182 -1.54 23.91 -26.58
N ILE A 183 -1.97 24.50 -27.68
CA ILE A 183 -1.39 25.71 -28.27
C ILE A 183 -2.37 26.86 -28.01
N VAL A 184 -1.90 27.97 -27.42
CA VAL A 184 -2.74 29.16 -27.11
C VAL A 184 -3.34 29.75 -28.39
N ASN A 185 -2.52 29.86 -29.43
CA ASN A 185 -2.89 30.39 -30.75
C ASN A 185 -2.38 29.46 -31.84
N ALA A 186 -3.29 28.87 -32.63
CA ALA A 186 -2.97 27.92 -33.70
C ALA A 186 -2.01 28.46 -34.79
N GLY A 187 -1.70 29.76 -34.79
CA GLY A 187 -0.76 30.40 -35.72
C GLY A 187 0.68 30.57 -35.22
N GLU A 188 0.94 30.51 -33.92
CA GLU A 188 2.27 30.80 -33.33
C GLU A 188 2.97 29.54 -32.79
N GLY A 189 2.24 28.44 -32.57
CA GLY A 189 2.82 27.16 -32.19
C GLY A 189 3.42 27.11 -30.77
N GLU A 190 3.16 28.11 -29.93
CA GLU A 190 3.68 28.16 -28.57
C GLU A 190 2.77 27.39 -27.60
N ALA A 191 3.38 26.44 -26.87
CA ALA A 191 2.71 25.68 -25.82
C ALA A 191 2.27 26.62 -24.68
N ILE A 192 1.11 26.35 -24.07
CA ILE A 192 0.67 27.11 -22.89
C ILE A 192 1.72 26.93 -21.78
N LEU A 193 2.45 28.00 -21.45
CA LEU A 193 3.38 28.04 -20.32
C LEU A 193 2.65 28.61 -19.11
N ILE A 194 2.60 27.83 -18.04
CA ILE A 194 2.07 28.24 -16.75
C ILE A 194 3.23 28.82 -15.95
N ASP A 195 3.09 30.06 -15.49
CA ASP A 195 4.12 30.75 -14.73
C ASP A 195 4.54 29.94 -13.48
N GLY A 196 5.85 29.83 -13.25
CA GLY A 196 6.44 29.06 -12.15
C GLY A 196 6.33 27.52 -12.24
N VAL A 197 5.54 26.96 -13.16
CA VAL A 197 5.27 25.50 -13.23
C VAL A 197 5.75 24.87 -14.55
N GLY A 198 5.77 25.64 -15.64
CA GLY A 198 6.25 25.19 -16.95
C GLY A 198 5.12 24.81 -17.92
N ARG A 199 5.34 23.80 -18.77
CA ARG A 199 4.42 23.44 -19.86
C ARG A 199 3.09 22.92 -19.32
N ALA A 200 1.98 23.38 -19.90
CA ALA A 200 0.65 22.88 -19.61
C ALA A 200 0.44 21.43 -20.06
N GLY A 201 -0.69 20.87 -19.65
CA GLY A 201 -1.16 19.56 -20.05
C GLY A 201 -1.41 19.41 -21.55
N TYR A 202 -1.42 18.16 -22.01
CA TYR A 202 -1.71 17.80 -23.39
C TYR A 202 -3.23 17.82 -23.68
N ASP A 203 -3.63 17.79 -24.95
CA ASP A 203 -4.98 17.42 -25.36
C ASP A 203 -5.01 15.91 -25.64
N ILE A 204 -5.72 15.17 -24.77
CA ILE A 204 -5.84 13.71 -24.81
C ILE A 204 -7.24 13.26 -25.22
N ASP A 205 -8.12 14.15 -25.68
CA ASP A 205 -9.51 13.82 -26.06
C ASP A 205 -9.59 12.67 -27.07
N GLY A 206 -8.64 12.64 -28.01
CA GLY A 206 -8.55 11.62 -29.07
C GLY A 206 -7.97 10.27 -28.63
N MET A 207 -7.50 10.15 -27.38
CA MET A 207 -6.93 8.91 -26.85
C MET A 207 -8.03 7.99 -26.31
N SER A 208 -7.72 6.69 -26.15
CA SER A 208 -8.66 5.72 -25.58
C SER A 208 -8.86 5.94 -24.07
N GLU A 209 -10.01 5.56 -23.51
CA GLU A 209 -10.26 5.63 -22.06
C GLU A 209 -9.25 4.83 -21.20
N PRO A 210 -8.84 3.59 -21.59
CA PRO A 210 -7.71 2.92 -20.97
C PRO A 210 -6.44 3.79 -20.93
N TRP A 211 -6.07 4.41 -22.05
CA TRP A 211 -4.86 5.23 -22.14
C TRP A 211 -4.94 6.43 -21.17
N LYS A 212 -6.05 7.18 -21.24
CA LYS A 212 -6.30 8.37 -20.42
C LYS A 212 -6.20 8.02 -18.94
N LYS A 213 -6.79 6.89 -18.52
CA LYS A 213 -6.73 6.47 -17.12
C LYS A 213 -5.34 6.04 -16.68
N GLY A 214 -4.61 5.30 -17.52
CA GLY A 214 -3.22 4.95 -17.21
C GLY A 214 -2.34 6.19 -17.06
N TYR A 215 -2.54 7.17 -17.94
CA TYR A 215 -1.81 8.44 -17.91
C TYR A 215 -2.15 9.27 -16.67
N PHE A 216 -3.43 9.35 -16.30
CA PHE A 216 -3.87 9.95 -15.03
C PHE A 216 -3.21 9.27 -13.82
N ASP A 217 -3.26 7.94 -13.74
CA ASP A 217 -2.63 7.16 -12.66
C ASP A 217 -1.12 7.42 -12.58
N CYS A 218 -0.47 7.59 -13.73
CA CYS A 218 0.95 7.90 -13.80
C CYS A 218 1.25 9.32 -13.28
N LEU A 219 0.48 10.32 -13.71
CA LEU A 219 0.66 11.70 -13.26
C LEU A 219 0.37 11.86 -11.77
N MET A 220 -0.71 11.25 -11.27
CA MET A 220 -1.03 11.27 -9.84
C MET A 220 0.04 10.57 -9.00
N GLY A 221 0.52 9.39 -9.44
CA GLY A 221 1.60 8.69 -8.74
C GLY A 221 2.93 9.44 -8.78
N ALA A 222 3.22 10.14 -9.88
CA ALA A 222 4.36 11.04 -9.98
C ALA A 222 4.22 12.24 -9.03
N ALA A 223 3.03 12.83 -8.94
CA ALA A 223 2.74 13.94 -8.03
C ALA A 223 2.90 13.53 -6.56
N GLU A 224 2.31 12.41 -6.16
CA GLU A 224 2.47 11.87 -4.80
C GLU A 224 3.95 11.59 -4.47
N THR A 225 4.68 11.03 -5.42
CA THR A 225 6.12 10.78 -5.25
C THR A 225 6.90 12.10 -5.11
N ALA A 226 6.52 13.12 -5.88
CA ALA A 226 7.08 14.46 -5.78
C ALA A 226 6.85 15.06 -4.39
N GLU A 227 5.67 14.88 -3.79
CA GLU A 227 5.39 15.38 -2.44
C GLU A 227 6.29 14.72 -1.39
N LYS A 228 6.54 13.42 -1.51
CA LYS A 228 7.37 12.65 -0.55
C LYS A 228 8.86 12.90 -0.73
N LEU A 229 9.29 13.21 -1.96
CA LEU A 229 10.66 13.59 -2.29
C LEU A 229 10.88 15.10 -2.24
N ASP A 230 9.89 15.88 -1.79
CA ASP A 230 10.01 17.32 -1.76
C ASP A 230 11.12 17.76 -0.78
N GLY A 231 12.03 18.60 -1.27
CA GLY A 231 13.24 19.01 -0.56
C GLY A 231 14.37 17.97 -0.54
N TRP A 232 14.21 16.78 -1.13
CA TRP A 232 15.30 15.81 -1.28
C TRP A 232 16.26 16.22 -2.40
N LEU A 233 17.51 15.77 -2.26
CA LEU A 233 18.59 16.08 -3.19
C LEU A 233 19.11 14.79 -3.82
N GLU A 234 19.26 14.77 -5.14
CA GLU A 234 19.92 13.70 -5.90
C GLU A 234 21.33 14.16 -6.27
N ASP A 235 22.33 13.36 -5.90
CA ASP A 235 23.69 13.57 -6.35
C ASP A 235 23.84 13.14 -7.82
N THR A 236 24.30 14.05 -8.66
CA THR A 236 24.49 13.83 -10.10
C THR A 236 25.57 12.80 -10.42
N VAL A 237 26.50 12.53 -9.49
CA VAL A 237 27.59 11.57 -9.69
C VAL A 237 27.17 10.16 -9.30
N THR A 238 26.55 10.00 -8.14
CA THR A 238 26.17 8.68 -7.61
C THR A 238 24.73 8.27 -7.95
N HIS A 239 23.89 9.21 -8.42
CA HIS A 239 22.45 9.03 -8.63
C HIS A 239 21.69 8.53 -7.39
N ILE A 240 22.20 8.89 -6.21
CA ILE A 240 21.57 8.56 -4.94
C ILE A 240 20.79 9.79 -4.46
N ALA A 241 19.48 9.63 -4.32
CA ALA A 241 18.64 10.62 -3.67
C ALA A 241 18.74 10.48 -2.15
N SER A 242 19.07 11.58 -1.48
CA SER A 242 19.24 11.67 -0.04
C SER A 242 18.49 12.89 0.52
N PRO A 243 17.96 12.80 1.74
CA PRO A 243 17.46 13.97 2.45
C PRO A 243 18.59 14.98 2.69
N PRO A 244 18.28 16.29 2.76
CA PRO A 244 19.28 17.35 2.93
C PRO A 244 20.07 17.24 4.25
N GLU A 245 19.51 16.55 5.25
CA GLU A 245 20.17 16.29 6.53
C GLU A 245 21.44 15.43 6.41
N TYR A 246 21.57 14.63 5.35
CA TYR A 246 22.70 13.74 5.08
C TYR A 246 23.69 14.30 4.04
N VAL A 247 23.37 15.43 3.44
CA VAL A 247 24.18 16.08 2.39
C VAL A 247 25.20 16.99 3.05
N VAL A 248 26.47 16.84 2.68
CA VAL A 248 27.57 17.69 3.15
C VAL A 248 27.60 18.96 2.31
N GLY A 249 27.49 20.12 2.94
CA GLY A 249 27.66 21.37 2.21
C GLY A 249 27.67 22.61 3.10
N PRO A 250 27.78 23.82 2.51
CA PRO A 250 27.74 25.07 3.26
C PRO A 250 26.44 25.23 4.06
N SER A 251 25.31 24.73 3.54
CA SER A 251 24.00 24.79 4.22
C SER A 251 23.92 23.81 5.39
N ASN A 252 24.71 22.73 5.35
CA ASN A 252 24.77 21.70 6.38
C ASN A 252 26.23 21.21 6.59
N PRO A 253 27.03 21.94 7.38
CA PRO A 253 28.45 21.62 7.56
C PRO A 253 28.69 20.37 8.43
N ARG A 254 27.66 19.86 9.13
CA ARG A 254 27.72 18.66 9.98
C ARG A 254 26.51 17.77 9.70
N PRO A 255 26.51 17.04 8.57
CA PRO A 255 25.41 16.15 8.23
C PRO A 255 25.30 14.99 9.22
N LYS A 256 24.10 14.42 9.29
CA LYS A 256 23.85 13.19 10.04
C LYS A 256 24.62 12.03 9.38
N GLU A 257 25.10 11.11 10.20
CA GLU A 257 25.78 9.92 9.70
C GLU A 257 24.79 9.05 8.91
N GLY A 258 25.11 8.82 7.64
CA GLY A 258 24.34 7.93 6.78
C GLY A 258 24.48 6.45 7.18
N PRO A 259 23.71 5.56 6.53
CA PRO A 259 23.86 4.12 6.71
C PRO A 259 25.31 3.67 6.52
N LYS A 260 25.76 2.70 7.32
CA LYS A 260 27.16 2.21 7.30
C LYS A 260 27.61 1.84 5.89
N GLY A 261 28.69 2.48 5.43
CA GLY A 261 29.28 2.22 4.11
C GLY A 261 28.77 3.11 2.97
N SER A 262 27.87 4.06 3.25
CA SER A 262 27.48 5.10 2.27
C SER A 262 28.42 6.31 2.35
N ILE A 263 28.77 6.86 1.18
CA ILE A 263 29.52 8.12 1.08
C ILE A 263 28.47 9.24 1.11
N ALA A 264 28.66 10.23 1.97
CA ALA A 264 27.76 11.37 2.05
C ALA A 264 27.88 12.22 0.78
N PRO A 265 26.77 12.55 0.10
CA PRO A 265 26.78 13.37 -1.10
C PRO A 265 27.20 14.82 -0.79
N LEU A 266 27.82 15.47 -1.78
CA LEU A 266 28.24 16.87 -1.69
C LEU A 266 27.15 17.79 -2.28
N GLU A 267 26.80 18.85 -1.55
CA GLU A 267 25.76 19.82 -1.95
C GLU A 267 26.05 20.45 -3.32
N GLU A 268 27.32 20.67 -3.67
CA GLU A 268 27.75 21.22 -4.97
C GLU A 268 27.37 20.34 -6.17
N ASN A 269 27.26 19.02 -5.97
CA ASN A 269 26.90 18.06 -7.02
C ASN A 269 25.42 17.64 -6.95
N CYS A 270 24.66 18.23 -6.02
CA CYS A 270 23.28 17.88 -5.77
C CYS A 270 22.32 18.75 -6.58
N VAL A 271 21.29 18.11 -7.12
CA VAL A 271 20.12 18.75 -7.73
C VAL A 271 18.85 18.29 -7.01
N PRO A 272 17.72 18.98 -7.13
CA PRO A 272 16.44 18.47 -6.59
C PRO A 272 16.18 17.06 -7.10
N ALA A 273 15.89 16.12 -6.19
CA ALA A 273 15.75 14.71 -6.52
C ALA A 273 14.56 14.41 -7.46
N TYR A 274 13.57 15.30 -7.46
CA TYR A 274 12.39 15.17 -8.30
C TYR A 274 11.82 16.55 -8.67
N GLN A 275 10.95 16.60 -9.67
CA GLN A 275 10.26 17.83 -10.06
C GLN A 275 9.27 18.26 -8.97
N ASN A 276 8.95 19.56 -8.94
CA ASN A 276 7.99 20.09 -7.97
C ASN A 276 6.59 19.46 -8.16
N PRO A 277 5.85 19.13 -7.08
CA PRO A 277 4.50 18.55 -7.17
C PRO A 277 3.52 19.36 -8.03
N SER A 278 3.62 20.69 -7.98
CA SER A 278 2.79 21.60 -8.77
C SER A 278 2.83 21.31 -10.27
N VAL A 279 3.98 20.86 -10.79
CA VAL A 279 4.16 20.48 -12.21
C VAL A 279 3.19 19.39 -12.61
N PHE A 280 3.08 18.33 -11.80
CA PHE A 280 2.23 17.20 -12.12
C PHE A 280 0.75 17.53 -11.91
N TYR A 281 0.38 18.20 -10.81
CA TYR A 281 -1.01 18.57 -10.55
C TYR A 281 -1.56 19.56 -11.57
N MET A 282 -0.83 20.63 -11.87
CA MET A 282 -1.25 21.61 -12.89
C MET A 282 -1.33 20.97 -14.27
N LYS A 283 -0.44 20.03 -14.58
CA LYS A 283 -0.53 19.26 -15.84
C LYS A 283 -1.83 18.47 -15.92
N ILE A 284 -2.30 17.85 -14.83
CA ILE A 284 -3.60 17.16 -14.81
C ILE A 284 -4.75 18.16 -14.99
N LEU A 285 -4.74 19.27 -14.25
CA LEU A 285 -5.85 20.23 -14.26
C LEU A 285 -6.02 20.91 -15.64
N THR A 286 -4.91 21.23 -16.28
CA THR A 286 -4.89 21.85 -17.62
C THR A 286 -5.04 20.86 -18.77
N THR A 287 -4.78 19.56 -18.56
CA THR A 287 -5.00 18.54 -19.59
C THR A 287 -6.48 18.46 -19.99
N LYS A 288 -6.73 18.38 -21.29
CA LYS A 288 -8.07 18.28 -21.88
C LYS A 288 -8.40 16.82 -22.17
N GLY A 289 -9.54 16.34 -21.69
CA GLY A 289 -9.99 14.95 -21.87
C GLY A 289 -10.00 14.10 -20.62
N PHE A 290 -9.53 14.63 -19.47
CA PHE A 290 -9.78 14.01 -18.17
C PHE A 290 -11.21 14.23 -17.69
N GLN A 291 -11.71 13.25 -16.95
CA GLN A 291 -13.02 13.29 -16.32
C GLN A 291 -13.04 14.24 -15.11
N THR A 292 -14.25 14.68 -14.71
CA THR A 292 -14.44 15.60 -13.58
C THR A 292 -13.83 15.08 -12.27
N ASN A 293 -14.03 13.80 -11.95
CA ASN A 293 -13.43 13.17 -10.75
C ASN A 293 -11.90 13.20 -10.78
N GLN A 294 -11.27 12.94 -11.93
CA GLN A 294 -9.82 12.92 -12.07
C GLN A 294 -9.24 14.32 -11.83
N LYS A 295 -9.83 15.34 -12.45
CA LYS A 295 -9.43 16.73 -12.22
C LYS A 295 -9.66 17.15 -10.77
N LEU A 296 -10.80 16.75 -10.19
CA LEU A 296 -11.11 17.04 -8.80
C LEU A 296 -10.12 16.39 -7.82
N ASP A 297 -9.79 15.11 -8.02
CA ASP A 297 -8.82 14.39 -7.18
C ASP A 297 -7.44 15.08 -7.22
N ALA A 298 -7.01 15.55 -8.39
CA ALA A 298 -5.78 16.31 -8.53
C ALA A 298 -5.85 17.69 -7.85
N ALA A 299 -6.96 18.42 -7.99
CA ALA A 299 -7.15 19.73 -7.37
C ALA A 299 -7.14 19.63 -5.84
N LEU A 300 -7.87 18.65 -5.28
CA LEU A 300 -7.93 18.44 -3.84
C LEU A 300 -6.58 18.03 -3.27
N ALA A 301 -5.86 17.11 -3.92
CA ALA A 301 -4.52 16.71 -3.48
C ALA A 301 -3.54 17.89 -3.53
N TYR A 302 -3.59 18.70 -4.60
CA TYR A 302 -2.74 19.88 -4.71
C TYR A 302 -3.02 20.91 -3.61
N ALA A 303 -4.30 21.17 -3.33
CA ALA A 303 -4.70 22.07 -2.25
C ALA A 303 -4.25 21.54 -0.87
N ASP A 304 -4.42 20.24 -0.61
CA ASP A 304 -3.98 19.60 0.63
C ASP A 304 -2.46 19.72 0.83
N TRP A 305 -1.67 19.58 -0.24
CA TRP A 305 -0.21 19.78 -0.20
C TRP A 305 0.16 21.24 0.07
N LEU A 306 -0.51 22.22 -0.56
CA LEU A 306 -0.28 23.65 -0.29
C LEU A 306 -0.59 24.02 1.15
N ASP A 307 -1.69 23.48 1.70
CA ASP A 307 -2.04 23.63 3.11
C ASP A 307 -0.96 23.04 4.02
N TYR A 308 -0.46 21.85 3.70
CA TYR A 308 0.64 21.23 4.43
C TYR A 308 1.92 22.07 4.40
N LYS A 309 2.18 22.79 3.30
CA LYS A 309 3.29 23.76 3.20
C LYS A 309 3.04 25.06 3.95
N GLY A 310 1.84 25.28 4.48
CA GLY A 310 1.43 26.51 5.16
C GLY A 310 1.05 27.65 4.21
N LEU A 311 0.90 27.37 2.91
CA LEU A 311 0.50 28.35 1.89
C LEU A 311 -1.03 28.44 1.81
N LYS A 312 -1.64 28.91 2.90
CA LYS A 312 -3.10 28.85 3.12
C LYS A 312 -3.90 29.63 2.08
N ASP A 313 -3.45 30.83 1.68
CA ASP A 313 -4.20 31.65 0.72
C ASP A 313 -4.26 31.00 -0.66
N THR A 314 -3.12 30.51 -1.16
CA THR A 314 -3.07 29.76 -2.43
C THR A 314 -3.82 28.44 -2.36
N ALA A 315 -3.77 27.75 -1.21
CA ALA A 315 -4.57 26.54 -1.01
C ALA A 315 -6.07 26.86 -1.12
N GLY A 316 -6.52 27.97 -0.51
CA GLY A 316 -7.89 28.46 -0.61
C GLY A 316 -8.34 28.71 -2.04
N GLU A 317 -7.50 29.31 -2.87
CA GLU A 317 -7.77 29.50 -4.31
C GLU A 317 -7.92 28.17 -5.04
N VAL A 318 -7.05 27.18 -4.77
CA VAL A 318 -7.14 25.85 -5.37
C VAL A 318 -8.38 25.09 -4.89
N TYR A 319 -8.79 25.24 -3.62
CA TYR A 319 -10.06 24.68 -3.14
C TYR A 319 -11.28 25.32 -3.80
N CYS A 320 -11.25 26.63 -4.06
CA CYS A 320 -12.29 27.28 -4.86
C CYS A 320 -12.31 26.73 -6.30
N TRP A 321 -11.14 26.51 -6.90
CA TRP A 321 -11.06 25.88 -8.22
C TRP A 321 -11.57 24.44 -8.21
N ALA A 322 -11.27 23.67 -7.16
CA ALA A 322 -11.83 22.33 -6.95
C ALA A 322 -13.37 22.37 -6.87
N MET A 323 -13.93 23.39 -6.19
CA MET A 323 -15.37 23.59 -6.12
C MET A 323 -15.97 23.92 -7.50
N ASP A 324 -15.30 24.75 -8.30
CA ASP A 324 -15.73 25.04 -9.67
C ASP A 324 -15.78 23.75 -10.52
N ILE A 325 -14.75 22.90 -10.43
CA ILE A 325 -14.72 21.59 -11.11
C ILE A 325 -15.86 20.68 -10.61
N ALA A 326 -16.10 20.59 -9.30
CA ALA A 326 -17.16 19.76 -8.75
C ALA A 326 -18.55 20.22 -9.20
N VAL A 327 -18.71 21.52 -9.36
CA VAL A 327 -19.93 22.18 -9.81
C VAL A 327 -20.20 21.98 -11.30
N GLU A 328 -19.18 21.85 -12.15
CA GLU A 328 -19.35 21.47 -13.57
C GLU A 328 -20.09 20.14 -13.76
N GLY A 329 -20.00 19.25 -12.77
CA GLY A 329 -20.74 17.99 -12.74
C GLY A 329 -22.25 18.13 -12.48
N LEU A 330 -22.73 19.33 -12.14
CA LEU A 330 -24.15 19.59 -11.85
C LEU A 330 -24.92 19.88 -13.14
N GLY A 331 -26.05 19.18 -13.33
CA GLY A 331 -26.99 19.47 -14.42
C GLY A 331 -27.91 20.69 -14.16
N VAL A 332 -27.66 21.46 -13.11
CA VAL A 332 -28.51 22.58 -12.63
C VAL A 332 -27.63 23.77 -12.27
N ASP A 333 -28.20 24.98 -12.29
CA ASP A 333 -27.55 26.21 -11.83
C ASP A 333 -26.89 26.03 -10.45
N PRO A 334 -25.56 26.14 -10.35
CA PRO A 334 -24.79 25.85 -9.15
C PRO A 334 -25.19 26.66 -7.93
N ARG A 335 -25.56 27.93 -8.15
CA ARG A 335 -25.88 28.88 -7.08
C ARG A 335 -27.13 28.49 -6.30
N LYS A 336 -27.97 27.60 -6.85
CA LYS A 336 -29.15 27.05 -6.16
C LYS A 336 -28.80 25.89 -5.23
N VAL A 337 -27.67 25.23 -5.45
CA VAL A 337 -27.24 24.02 -4.74
C VAL A 337 -26.22 24.34 -3.67
N VAL A 338 -25.18 25.10 -3.99
CA VAL A 338 -24.06 25.39 -3.08
C VAL A 338 -23.70 26.87 -3.13
N ASP A 339 -23.20 27.40 -2.03
CA ASP A 339 -22.42 28.63 -2.05
C ASP A 339 -20.96 28.30 -2.40
N ILE A 340 -20.55 28.66 -3.62
CA ILE A 340 -19.26 28.28 -4.22
C ILE A 340 -18.08 28.76 -3.38
N LYS A 341 -18.20 29.92 -2.71
CA LYS A 341 -17.10 30.49 -1.91
C LYS A 341 -16.94 29.83 -0.55
N SER A 342 -18.06 29.51 0.11
CA SER A 342 -18.03 28.94 1.46
C SER A 342 -18.06 27.42 1.49
N GLY A 343 -18.52 26.77 0.41
CA GLY A 343 -18.76 25.33 0.35
C GLY A 343 -20.00 24.88 1.14
N ILE A 344 -20.87 25.81 1.55
CA ILE A 344 -22.09 25.49 2.29
C ILE A 344 -23.18 25.05 1.30
N ILE A 345 -23.74 23.85 1.54
CA ILE A 345 -24.81 23.30 0.72
C ILE A 345 -26.17 23.84 1.20
N LYS A 346 -26.98 24.32 0.26
CA LYS A 346 -28.30 24.88 0.53
C LYS A 346 -29.33 23.77 0.64
N GLU A 347 -30.25 23.89 1.59
CA GLU A 347 -31.30 22.89 1.84
C GLU A 347 -32.22 22.65 0.64
N SER A 348 -32.51 23.70 -0.14
CA SER A 348 -33.26 23.61 -1.40
C SER A 348 -32.55 22.77 -2.48
N GLY A 349 -31.23 22.63 -2.36
CA GLY A 349 -30.36 21.98 -3.33
C GLY A 349 -30.14 20.48 -3.11
N ASN A 350 -30.57 19.93 -1.98
CA ASN A 350 -30.22 18.57 -1.54
C ASN A 350 -30.49 17.47 -2.58
N LYS A 351 -31.49 17.64 -3.44
CA LYS A 351 -31.86 16.67 -4.49
C LYS A 351 -30.82 16.56 -5.63
N TYR A 352 -30.03 17.61 -5.86
CA TYR A 352 -29.10 17.70 -6.99
C TYR A 352 -27.65 17.54 -6.56
N VAL A 353 -27.40 17.26 -5.29
CA VAL A 353 -26.06 17.08 -4.73
C VAL A 353 -25.41 15.84 -5.35
N THR A 354 -24.11 15.94 -5.63
CA THR A 354 -23.28 14.86 -6.16
C THR A 354 -22.21 14.46 -5.15
N GLU A 355 -21.61 13.27 -5.32
CA GLU A 355 -20.54 12.81 -4.42
C GLU A 355 -19.30 13.71 -4.48
N ASN A 356 -18.93 14.16 -5.69
CA ASN A 356 -17.85 15.12 -5.91
C ASN A 356 -18.08 16.43 -5.11
N LEU A 357 -19.32 16.93 -5.09
CA LEU A 357 -19.67 18.13 -4.34
C LEU A 357 -19.53 17.93 -2.82
N LEU A 358 -20.00 16.80 -2.29
CA LEU A 358 -19.89 16.48 -0.85
C LEU A 358 -18.43 16.36 -0.42
N ARG A 359 -17.61 15.68 -1.22
CA ARG A 359 -16.17 15.53 -0.98
C ARG A 359 -15.45 16.87 -0.97
N THR A 360 -15.72 17.71 -1.96
CA THR A 360 -15.08 19.03 -2.08
C THR A 360 -15.50 19.96 -0.95
N SER A 361 -16.80 19.98 -0.62
CA SER A 361 -17.33 20.76 0.51
C SER A 361 -16.68 20.31 1.83
N LYS A 362 -16.54 19.01 2.07
CA LYS A 362 -15.82 18.48 3.23
C LYS A 362 -14.37 18.96 3.28
N ALA A 363 -13.65 18.90 2.16
CA ALA A 363 -12.26 19.34 2.08
C ALA A 363 -12.12 20.86 2.36
N MET A 364 -13.01 21.68 1.79
CA MET A 364 -13.08 23.11 2.12
C MET A 364 -13.34 23.36 3.62
N GLY A 365 -14.20 22.55 4.25
CA GLY A 365 -14.42 22.63 5.69
C GLY A 365 -13.14 22.36 6.50
N VAL A 366 -12.33 21.37 6.08
CA VAL A 366 -11.03 21.07 6.72
C VAL A 366 -10.05 22.23 6.53
N HIS A 367 -9.99 22.82 5.34
CA HIS A 367 -9.19 24.01 5.08
C HIS A 367 -9.59 25.19 5.97
N GLN A 368 -10.90 25.46 6.11
CA GLN A 368 -11.41 26.51 6.99
C GLN A 368 -10.99 26.29 8.46
N VAL A 369 -10.98 25.03 8.94
CA VAL A 369 -10.43 24.70 10.27
C VAL A 369 -8.95 25.05 10.37
N ARG A 370 -8.14 24.73 9.35
CA ARG A 370 -6.70 25.03 9.31
C ARG A 370 -6.41 26.53 9.25
N VAL A 371 -7.27 27.31 8.58
CA VAL A 371 -7.20 28.77 8.56
C VAL A 371 -7.59 29.37 9.92
N GLY A 372 -8.45 28.67 10.67
CA GLY A 372 -8.92 29.07 12.01
C GLY A 372 -10.35 29.59 12.04
N ASP A 373 -11.08 29.54 10.92
CA ASP A 373 -12.50 29.90 10.85
C ASP A 373 -13.38 28.72 11.23
N LEU A 374 -13.51 28.50 12.53
CA LEU A 374 -14.31 27.42 13.11
C LEU A 374 -15.82 27.56 12.82
N SER A 375 -16.29 28.80 12.62
CA SER A 375 -17.71 29.08 12.43
C SER A 375 -18.19 28.66 11.05
N SER A 376 -17.43 29.02 10.00
CA SER A 376 -17.71 28.61 8.63
C SER A 376 -17.53 27.10 8.48
N ALA A 377 -16.45 26.54 9.06
CA ALA A 377 -16.20 25.10 9.01
C ALA A 377 -17.34 24.26 9.60
N LEU A 378 -17.86 24.67 10.77
CA LEU A 378 -18.99 23.99 11.41
C LEU A 378 -20.24 24.05 10.54
N ALA A 379 -20.53 25.20 9.90
CA ALA A 379 -21.67 25.32 9.00
C ALA A 379 -21.53 24.39 7.77
N VAL A 380 -20.33 24.30 7.20
CA VAL A 380 -20.03 23.39 6.09
C VAL A 380 -20.24 21.93 6.52
N PHE A 381 -19.62 21.47 7.61
CA PHE A 381 -19.75 20.08 8.06
C PHE A 381 -21.19 19.70 8.42
N LEU A 382 -21.94 20.60 9.05
CA LEU A 382 -23.37 20.37 9.31
C LEU A 382 -24.19 20.29 8.02
N SER A 383 -23.89 21.12 7.02
CA SER A 383 -24.59 21.07 5.73
C SER A 383 -24.35 19.73 5.02
N VAL A 384 -23.09 19.27 4.96
CA VAL A 384 -22.70 17.98 4.37
C VAL A 384 -23.36 16.81 5.11
N LEU A 385 -23.33 16.83 6.45
CA LEU A 385 -23.95 15.78 7.27
C LEU A 385 -25.47 15.72 7.07
N LYS A 386 -26.15 16.88 7.01
CA LYS A 386 -27.59 16.95 6.72
C LYS A 386 -27.91 16.40 5.33
N CYS A 387 -27.14 16.79 4.31
CA CYS A 387 -27.31 16.27 2.95
C CYS A 387 -27.20 14.74 2.94
N ARG A 388 -26.14 14.18 3.52
CA ARG A 388 -25.93 12.72 3.57
C ARG A 388 -27.05 11.99 4.29
N ARG A 389 -27.51 12.51 5.42
CA ARG A 389 -28.64 11.91 6.16
C ARG A 389 -29.97 12.01 5.41
N SER A 390 -30.14 12.99 4.51
CA SER A 390 -31.34 13.14 3.68
C SER A 390 -31.38 12.19 2.48
N VAL A 391 -30.25 11.56 2.13
CA VAL A 391 -30.19 10.54 1.08
C VAL A 391 -30.90 9.28 1.57
N THR A 392 -31.97 8.89 0.88
CA THR A 392 -32.65 7.62 1.14
C THR A 392 -31.76 6.46 0.70
N ALA A 393 -31.77 5.36 1.46
CA ALA A 393 -31.08 4.14 1.07
C ALA A 393 -31.73 3.59 -0.22
N SER A 394 -31.15 3.93 -1.37
CA SER A 394 -31.61 3.41 -2.65
C SER A 394 -31.09 1.99 -2.81
N GLU A 395 -31.96 1.00 -2.57
CA GLU A 395 -31.74 -0.40 -2.97
C GLU A 395 -31.56 -0.56 -4.49
N ASP A 396 -31.87 0.47 -5.29
CA ASP A 396 -31.93 0.44 -6.76
C ASP A 396 -30.67 0.97 -7.49
N SER A 397 -29.62 1.38 -6.78
CA SER A 397 -28.44 2.01 -7.40
C SER A 397 -27.15 1.17 -7.34
N LEU A 398 -27.27 -0.13 -7.08
CA LEU A 398 -26.23 -1.06 -7.53
C LEU A 398 -26.24 -1.00 -9.07
N PRO A 399 -25.11 -0.75 -9.74
CA PRO A 399 -25.07 -0.96 -11.18
C PRO A 399 -25.57 -2.38 -11.39
N LYS A 400 -26.65 -2.50 -12.18
CA LYS A 400 -27.12 -3.76 -12.72
C LYS A 400 -25.98 -4.23 -13.63
N VAL A 401 -24.93 -4.79 -13.02
CA VAL A 401 -24.02 -5.68 -13.71
C VAL A 401 -24.97 -6.63 -14.38
N ILE A 402 -25.00 -6.58 -15.70
CA ILE A 402 -25.64 -7.60 -16.52
C ILE A 402 -24.85 -8.86 -16.16
N SER A 403 -25.20 -9.47 -15.05
CA SER A 403 -24.81 -10.81 -14.72
C SER A 403 -25.37 -11.61 -15.90
N PRO A 404 -24.51 -12.28 -16.70
CA PRO A 404 -25.02 -13.19 -17.69
C PRO A 404 -25.95 -14.13 -16.93
N LYS A 405 -27.20 -14.24 -17.43
CA LYS A 405 -28.28 -15.06 -16.87
C LYS A 405 -27.69 -16.31 -16.21
N PRO A 406 -28.06 -16.67 -14.97
CA PRO A 406 -27.53 -17.86 -14.31
C PRO A 406 -28.05 -19.10 -15.04
N ASN A 407 -27.40 -19.45 -16.13
CA ASN A 407 -27.69 -20.61 -16.91
C ASN A 407 -26.66 -21.68 -16.56
N LYS A 408 -27.23 -22.73 -15.93
CA LYS A 408 -26.72 -24.08 -15.75
C LYS A 408 -25.81 -24.31 -14.54
N VAL A 409 -26.23 -25.31 -13.76
CA VAL A 409 -25.51 -25.96 -12.67
C VAL A 409 -24.10 -26.29 -13.14
N LYS A 410 -23.09 -25.55 -12.65
CA LYS A 410 -21.68 -25.75 -13.01
C LYS A 410 -21.17 -27.02 -12.34
N THR A 411 -20.48 -27.85 -13.09
CA THR A 411 -19.77 -29.01 -12.53
C THR A 411 -18.37 -28.60 -12.08
N LYS A 412 -17.77 -29.31 -11.11
CA LYS A 412 -16.41 -29.03 -10.59
C LYS A 412 -15.31 -28.93 -11.66
N LYS A 413 -15.53 -29.49 -12.86
CA LYS A 413 -14.60 -29.38 -14.00
C LYS A 413 -14.71 -28.02 -14.69
N ASP A 414 -15.91 -27.44 -14.74
CA ASP A 414 -16.15 -26.10 -15.26
C ASP A 414 -15.52 -25.04 -14.34
N ASP A 415 -15.47 -25.30 -13.04
CA ASP A 415 -14.81 -24.41 -12.07
C ASP A 415 -13.28 -24.39 -12.23
N ILE A 416 -12.66 -25.55 -12.53
CA ILE A 416 -11.21 -25.61 -12.80
C ILE A 416 -10.89 -24.96 -14.16
N LEU A 417 -11.70 -25.22 -15.19
CA LEU A 417 -11.52 -24.60 -16.50
C LEU A 417 -11.72 -23.10 -16.44
N THR A 418 -12.69 -22.60 -15.67
CA THR A 418 -12.90 -21.16 -15.47
C THR A 418 -11.80 -20.54 -14.60
N ALA A 419 -11.23 -21.25 -13.63
CA ALA A 419 -10.06 -20.79 -12.89
C ALA A 419 -8.81 -20.67 -13.79
N ILE A 420 -8.59 -21.63 -14.70
CA ILE A 420 -7.48 -21.60 -15.64
C ILE A 420 -7.68 -20.52 -16.71
N THR A 421 -8.88 -20.38 -17.29
CA THR A 421 -9.15 -19.34 -18.29
C THR A 421 -9.15 -17.94 -17.68
N SER A 422 -9.61 -17.78 -16.44
CA SER A 422 -9.48 -16.52 -15.70
C SER A 422 -8.04 -16.23 -15.29
N PHE A 423 -7.14 -17.22 -15.20
CA PHE A 423 -5.71 -17.01 -15.01
C PHE A 423 -4.98 -16.55 -16.29
N ILE A 424 -5.51 -16.92 -17.46
CA ILE A 424 -4.88 -16.65 -18.77
C ILE A 424 -5.44 -15.37 -19.43
N SER A 425 -6.67 -14.99 -19.10
CA SER A 425 -7.26 -13.75 -19.63
C SER A 425 -6.77 -12.53 -18.86
N PRO A 426 -6.36 -11.45 -19.57
CA PRO A 426 -5.94 -10.22 -18.92
C PRO A 426 -7.11 -9.61 -18.14
N PRO A 427 -6.86 -8.96 -17.00
CA PRO A 427 -7.91 -8.29 -16.23
C PRO A 427 -8.55 -7.19 -17.07
N GLN A 428 -9.85 -6.97 -16.88
CA GLN A 428 -10.56 -5.89 -17.56
C GLN A 428 -9.99 -4.53 -17.13
N TYR A 429 -9.55 -3.73 -18.09
CA TYR A 429 -9.05 -2.38 -17.87
C TYR A 429 -9.68 -1.39 -18.87
N PRO A 430 -10.10 -0.19 -18.45
CA PRO A 430 -10.05 0.31 -17.08
C PRO A 430 -11.07 -0.37 -16.17
N ILE A 431 -10.76 -0.45 -14.88
CA ILE A 431 -11.77 -0.78 -13.86
C ILE A 431 -12.84 0.32 -13.94
N PRO A 432 -14.14 -0.02 -14.11
CA PRO A 432 -15.19 0.98 -14.14
C PRO A 432 -15.23 1.71 -12.80
N ILE A 433 -15.05 3.02 -12.83
CA ILE A 433 -15.09 3.89 -11.65
C ILE A 433 -16.28 4.82 -11.80
N ARG A 434 -16.94 5.15 -10.68
CA ARG A 434 -17.99 6.17 -10.67
C ARG A 434 -17.37 7.54 -10.95
N THR A 435 -17.98 8.30 -11.85
CA THR A 435 -17.52 9.65 -12.20
C THR A 435 -17.69 10.65 -11.06
N GLY A 436 -18.42 10.28 -10.00
CA GLY A 436 -18.70 11.12 -8.82
C GLY A 436 -19.72 12.24 -9.08
N ASN A 437 -20.16 12.40 -10.33
CA ASN A 437 -21.25 13.30 -10.75
C ASN A 437 -22.63 12.63 -10.55
N GLU A 438 -22.64 11.38 -10.12
CA GLU A 438 -23.85 10.65 -9.74
C GLU A 438 -24.37 11.13 -8.38
N PRO A 439 -25.68 10.98 -8.10
CA PRO A 439 -26.22 11.29 -6.79
C PRO A 439 -25.58 10.40 -5.70
N PRO A 440 -25.37 10.93 -4.49
CA PRO A 440 -24.80 10.17 -3.38
C PRO A 440 -25.71 8.98 -3.04
N VAL A 441 -25.09 7.86 -2.69
CA VAL A 441 -25.78 6.62 -2.32
C VAL A 441 -25.43 6.27 -0.89
N ARG A 442 -26.44 5.96 -0.06
CA ARG A 442 -26.21 5.51 1.30
C ARG A 442 -25.70 4.06 1.31
N SER A 443 -24.45 3.87 1.71
CA SER A 443 -23.79 2.57 1.86
C SER A 443 -23.17 2.44 3.26
N GLN A 444 -22.68 1.24 3.63
CA GLN A 444 -21.94 1.08 4.89
C GLN A 444 -20.68 1.95 4.96
N SER A 445 -20.01 2.22 3.83
CA SER A 445 -18.86 3.13 3.80
C SER A 445 -19.28 4.57 4.12
N THR A 446 -20.47 5.00 3.68
CA THR A 446 -20.97 6.33 4.02
C THR A 446 -21.24 6.51 5.52
N ALA A 447 -21.55 5.44 6.26
CA ALA A 447 -21.73 5.51 7.71
C ALA A 447 -20.43 5.86 8.45
N CYS A 448 -19.29 5.32 7.99
CA CYS A 448 -17.98 5.64 8.54
C CYS A 448 -17.54 7.07 8.20
N GLU A 449 -17.94 7.58 7.03
CA GLU A 449 -17.68 8.97 6.67
C GLU A 449 -18.57 9.96 7.43
N GLU A 450 -19.83 9.60 7.71
CA GLU A 450 -20.70 10.35 8.63
C GLU A 450 -20.08 10.41 10.04
N ALA A 451 -19.57 9.30 10.55
CA ALA A 451 -18.84 9.28 11.83
C ALA A 451 -17.62 10.22 11.80
N GLY A 452 -16.85 10.24 10.70
CA GLY A 452 -15.76 11.19 10.51
C GLY A 452 -16.20 12.65 10.50
N LEU A 453 -17.35 12.98 9.89
CA LEU A 453 -17.92 14.33 9.94
C LEU A 453 -18.36 14.72 11.36
N MET A 454 -18.98 13.79 12.08
CA MET A 454 -19.40 13.99 13.46
C MET A 454 -18.20 14.23 14.39
N LEU A 455 -17.08 13.58 14.13
CA LEU A 455 -15.83 13.80 14.87
C LEU A 455 -15.33 15.25 14.70
N TYR A 456 -15.25 15.75 13.46
CA TYR A 456 -14.88 17.16 13.20
C TYR A 456 -15.85 18.13 13.88
N ILE A 457 -17.16 17.88 13.79
CA ILE A 457 -18.18 18.71 14.45
C ILE A 457 -17.98 18.70 15.97
N GLY A 458 -17.74 17.52 16.56
CA GLY A 458 -17.50 17.36 17.99
C GLY A 458 -16.28 18.14 18.47
N GLU A 459 -15.17 18.07 17.74
CA GLU A 459 -13.95 18.83 18.03
C GLU A 459 -14.16 20.34 17.97
N ILE A 460 -14.81 20.82 16.91
CA ILE A 460 -15.07 22.25 16.74
C ILE A 460 -15.99 22.76 17.84
N ILE A 461 -17.07 22.04 18.17
CA ILE A 461 -18.00 22.42 19.25
C ILE A 461 -17.29 22.39 20.60
N TYR A 462 -16.45 21.38 20.84
CA TYR A 462 -15.67 21.25 22.07
C TYR A 462 -14.73 22.43 22.28
N ALA A 463 -14.05 22.86 21.21
CA ALA A 463 -13.09 23.95 21.23
C ALA A 463 -13.75 25.34 21.30
N SER A 464 -14.90 25.54 20.65
CA SER A 464 -15.49 26.87 20.45
C SER A 464 -16.62 27.23 21.41
N SER A 465 -17.55 26.31 21.70
CA SER A 465 -18.85 26.66 22.32
C SER A 465 -19.15 25.88 23.59
N SER A 466 -19.24 24.55 23.52
CA SER A 466 -19.61 23.71 24.66
C SER A 466 -18.82 22.41 24.67
N ARG A 467 -18.04 22.22 25.73
CA ARG A 467 -17.21 21.01 25.93
C ARG A 467 -18.06 19.76 26.09
N GLU A 468 -19.18 19.83 26.81
CA GLU A 468 -20.04 18.66 27.02
C GLU A 468 -20.77 18.26 25.73
N ALA A 469 -21.22 19.24 24.93
CA ALA A 469 -21.86 18.96 23.65
C ALA A 469 -20.85 18.42 22.62
N GLY A 470 -19.65 18.99 22.55
CA GLY A 470 -18.60 18.48 21.66
C GLY A 470 -18.18 17.05 22.02
N LEU A 471 -18.14 16.75 23.33
CA LEU A 471 -17.89 15.41 23.83
C LEU A 471 -19.01 14.43 23.44
N SER A 472 -20.29 14.81 23.55
CA SER A 472 -21.40 13.93 23.15
C SER A 472 -21.36 13.61 21.65
N TRP A 473 -21.08 14.60 20.79
CA TRP A 473 -20.88 14.35 19.36
C TRP A 473 -19.73 13.37 19.08
N THR A 474 -18.64 13.47 19.84
CA THR A 474 -17.50 12.56 19.72
C THR A 474 -17.85 11.14 20.15
N ARG A 475 -18.66 10.97 21.21
CA ARG A 475 -19.18 9.66 21.63
C ARG A 475 -20.05 9.03 20.54
N ASP A 476 -21.02 9.78 20.03
CA ASP A 476 -21.93 9.31 19.00
C ASP A 476 -21.17 8.93 17.71
N ALA A 477 -20.10 9.66 17.38
CA ALA A 477 -19.21 9.35 16.25
C ALA A 477 -18.50 7.99 16.43
N VAL A 478 -17.94 7.75 17.63
CA VAL A 478 -17.27 6.47 17.97
C VAL A 478 -18.28 5.31 17.94
N ASP A 479 -19.48 5.52 18.49
CA ASP A 479 -20.57 4.53 18.47
C ASP A 479 -20.94 4.17 17.03
N GLN A 480 -21.11 5.18 16.16
CA GLN A 480 -21.44 4.97 14.76
C GLN A 480 -20.34 4.24 13.98
N ALA A 481 -19.07 4.56 14.23
CA ALA A 481 -17.93 3.88 13.60
C ALA A 481 -17.80 2.42 14.06
N GLU A 482 -18.00 2.15 15.35
CA GLU A 482 -17.99 0.78 15.90
C GLU A 482 -19.10 -0.08 15.29
N ILE A 483 -20.33 0.44 15.23
CA ILE A 483 -21.47 -0.27 14.62
C ILE A 483 -21.20 -0.57 13.14
N ALA A 484 -20.63 0.39 12.40
CA ALA A 484 -20.32 0.19 11.00
C ALA A 484 -19.27 -0.93 10.79
N LEU A 485 -18.20 -0.97 11.62
CA LEU A 485 -17.19 -2.02 11.58
C LEU A 485 -17.74 -3.40 11.90
N LEU A 486 -18.60 -3.52 12.92
CA LEU A 486 -19.24 -4.80 13.26
C LEU A 486 -20.08 -5.35 12.09
N GLN A 487 -20.75 -4.48 11.35
CA GLN A 487 -21.52 -4.89 10.17
C GLN A 487 -20.67 -5.27 8.95
N PHE A 488 -19.39 -4.87 8.91
CA PHE A 488 -18.44 -5.32 7.88
C PHE A 488 -17.97 -6.74 8.17
N ASP A 489 -17.63 -7.03 9.43
CA ASP A 489 -17.16 -8.36 9.90
C ASP A 489 -18.21 -9.46 9.59
N GLU A 490 -19.49 -9.19 9.83
CA GLU A 490 -20.58 -10.14 9.54
C GLU A 490 -20.79 -10.46 8.05
N LYS A 491 -20.32 -9.59 7.14
CA LYS A 491 -20.52 -9.72 5.69
C LYS A 491 -19.24 -10.10 4.91
N GLN A 492 -18.10 -10.22 5.60
CA GLN A 492 -16.82 -10.56 4.98
C GLN A 492 -16.80 -11.96 4.34
N ASP A 493 -17.67 -12.89 4.77
CA ASP A 493 -17.78 -14.24 4.19
C ASP A 493 -18.27 -14.26 2.72
N GLN A 494 -18.73 -13.14 2.14
CA GLN A 494 -19.32 -13.11 0.80
C GLN A 494 -18.66 -12.17 -0.24
N LYS A 495 -17.58 -11.45 0.07
CA LYS A 495 -17.21 -10.26 -0.75
C LYS A 495 -15.76 -10.09 -1.19
N GLN A 496 -15.02 -11.18 -1.43
CA GLN A 496 -13.70 -11.08 -2.11
C GLN A 496 -13.77 -10.67 -3.61
N LEU A 497 -14.96 -10.41 -4.18
CA LEU A 497 -15.13 -10.13 -5.62
C LEU A 497 -15.82 -8.79 -5.97
N ALA A 498 -16.07 -7.91 -4.99
CA ALA A 498 -16.76 -6.63 -5.25
C ALA A 498 -16.11 -5.40 -4.62
N ALA A 499 -14.79 -5.41 -4.42
CA ALA A 499 -14.04 -4.18 -4.20
C ALA A 499 -13.82 -3.49 -5.56
N SER A 500 -14.88 -2.89 -6.11
CA SER A 500 -14.68 -1.83 -7.10
C SER A 500 -14.21 -0.59 -6.33
N PRO A 501 -12.98 -0.10 -6.55
CA PRO A 501 -12.55 1.17 -6.00
C PRO A 501 -13.52 2.26 -6.50
N SER A 502 -14.16 2.96 -5.56
CA SER A 502 -15.20 3.93 -5.87
C SER A 502 -14.67 5.18 -6.59
N HIS A 503 -13.35 5.44 -6.55
CA HIS A 503 -12.70 6.61 -7.15
C HIS A 503 -11.29 6.27 -7.69
N GLY A 504 -10.75 7.11 -8.58
CA GLY A 504 -9.55 6.87 -9.41
C GLY A 504 -8.24 6.55 -8.67
N MET A 505 -8.19 6.83 -7.37
CA MET A 505 -7.04 6.58 -6.50
C MET A 505 -7.28 5.34 -5.64
N GLN A 506 -6.21 4.67 -5.22
CA GLN A 506 -6.27 3.58 -4.24
C GLN A 506 -6.63 4.15 -2.85
N TYR A 507 -7.89 4.58 -2.70
CA TYR A 507 -8.44 4.97 -1.41
C TYR A 507 -8.31 3.77 -0.46
N GLN A 508 -7.98 4.05 0.81
CA GLN A 508 -8.02 3.07 1.89
C GLN A 508 -9.30 2.24 1.75
N SER A 509 -9.21 0.94 2.01
CA SER A 509 -10.40 0.10 2.00
C SER A 509 -11.46 0.74 2.92
N THR A 510 -12.74 0.59 2.58
CA THR A 510 -13.83 1.21 3.38
C THR A 510 -13.76 0.80 4.85
N GLU A 511 -13.20 -0.38 5.11
CA GLU A 511 -12.85 -0.90 6.42
C GLU A 511 -11.69 -0.12 7.07
N GLU A 512 -10.53 0.01 6.40
CA GLU A 512 -9.38 0.82 6.89
C GLU A 512 -9.77 2.26 7.22
N GLN A 513 -10.58 2.90 6.37
CA GLN A 513 -11.07 4.25 6.63
C GLN A 513 -11.92 4.31 7.91
N CYS A 514 -12.76 3.29 8.12
CA CYS A 514 -13.58 3.19 9.31
C CYS A 514 -12.76 2.91 10.57
N GLN A 515 -11.76 2.03 10.47
CA GLN A 515 -10.77 1.78 11.53
C GLN A 515 -10.03 3.07 11.88
N HIS A 516 -9.63 3.87 10.88
CA HIS A 516 -8.97 5.15 11.10
C HIS A 516 -9.88 6.16 11.82
N CYS A 517 -11.16 6.27 11.40
CA CYS A 517 -12.15 7.11 12.09
C CYS A 517 -12.34 6.68 13.55
N LEU A 518 -12.45 5.38 13.81
CA LEU A 518 -12.60 4.85 15.17
C LEU A 518 -11.37 5.12 16.04
N ARG A 519 -10.16 4.87 15.51
CA ARG A 519 -8.88 5.17 16.19
C ARG A 519 -8.79 6.65 16.55
N SER A 520 -9.09 7.52 15.59
CA SER A 520 -9.06 8.98 15.78
C SER A 520 -10.11 9.42 16.80
N GLY A 521 -11.33 8.90 16.71
CA GLY A 521 -12.42 9.20 17.64
C GLY A 521 -12.10 8.82 19.08
N LEU A 522 -11.55 7.63 19.32
CA LEU A 522 -11.14 7.19 20.66
C LEU A 522 -10.00 8.06 21.22
N LYS A 523 -9.03 8.43 20.38
CA LYS A 523 -7.93 9.32 20.77
C LYS A 523 -8.46 10.70 21.17
N ASN A 524 -9.34 11.27 20.37
CA ASN A 524 -9.90 12.60 20.59
C ASN A 524 -10.82 12.60 21.82
N TRP A 525 -11.64 11.57 22.00
CA TRP A 525 -12.45 11.38 23.20
C TRP A 525 -11.59 11.33 24.46
N ARG A 526 -10.50 10.54 24.46
CA ARG A 526 -9.56 10.48 25.60
C ARG A 526 -8.94 11.84 25.90
N GLN A 527 -8.51 12.57 24.88
CA GLN A 527 -7.91 13.90 25.04
C GLN A 527 -8.91 14.90 25.63
N MET A 528 -10.16 14.89 25.15
CA MET A 528 -11.23 15.74 25.66
C MET A 528 -11.53 15.43 27.12
N ILE A 529 -11.69 14.16 27.51
CA ILE A 529 -11.92 13.77 28.91
C ILE A 529 -10.76 14.19 29.80
N ARG A 530 -9.51 13.91 29.42
CA ARG A 530 -8.33 14.29 30.21
C ARG A 530 -8.28 15.79 30.47
N SER A 531 -8.60 16.60 29.47
CA SER A 531 -8.65 18.05 29.66
C SER A 531 -9.80 18.49 30.58
N LEU A 532 -10.91 17.75 30.64
CA LEU A 532 -11.99 17.97 31.61
C LEU A 532 -11.60 17.54 33.03
N VAL A 533 -10.91 16.41 33.19
CA VAL A 533 -10.38 15.95 34.48
C VAL A 533 -9.42 16.99 35.05
N VAL A 534 -8.43 17.44 34.26
CA VAL A 534 -7.47 18.47 34.68
C VAL A 534 -8.17 19.78 35.03
N LYS A 535 -9.22 20.16 34.29
CA LYS A 535 -10.00 21.36 34.60
C LYS A 535 -10.79 21.21 35.90
N ALA A 536 -11.42 20.06 36.11
CA ALA A 536 -12.20 19.77 37.31
C ALA A 536 -11.31 19.71 38.57
N GLU A 537 -10.10 19.18 38.46
CA GLU A 537 -9.10 19.18 39.54
C GLU A 537 -8.65 20.60 39.89
N LYS A 538 -8.39 21.45 38.89
CA LYS A 538 -8.07 22.86 39.14
C LYS A 538 -9.21 23.62 39.81
N GLU A 539 -10.45 23.39 39.36
CA GLU A 539 -11.64 24.00 39.96
C GLU A 539 -11.87 23.49 41.39
N GLU A 540 -11.63 22.19 41.66
CA GLU A 540 -11.67 21.62 43.01
C GLU A 540 -10.66 22.33 43.94
N LEU A 541 -9.39 22.39 43.53
CA LEU A 541 -8.33 23.05 44.31
C LEU A 541 -8.64 24.54 44.57
N GLN A 542 -9.08 25.28 43.55
CA GLN A 542 -9.50 26.67 43.71
C GLN A 542 -10.63 26.82 44.72
N THR A 543 -11.64 25.94 44.66
CA THR A 543 -12.72 25.98 45.64
C THR A 543 -12.28 25.57 47.04
N MET A 544 -11.28 24.69 47.19
CA MET A 544 -10.71 24.34 48.48
C MET A 544 -9.95 25.53 49.10
N ASP A 545 -9.18 26.25 48.29
CA ASP A 545 -8.48 27.46 48.70
C ASP A 545 -9.46 28.58 49.08
N GLU A 546 -10.47 28.84 48.25
CA GLU A 546 -11.52 29.83 48.56
C GLU A 546 -12.33 29.50 49.83
N VAL A 547 -12.58 28.22 50.11
CA VAL A 547 -13.33 27.79 51.30
C VAL A 547 -12.47 27.87 52.57
N ASN A 548 -11.15 27.70 52.48
CA ASN A 548 -10.25 27.91 53.61
C ASN A 548 -10.25 29.37 54.10
N ASP A 549 -10.56 30.33 53.21
CA ASP A 549 -10.66 31.77 53.53
C ASP A 549 -12.04 32.19 54.10
N TYR A 550 -13.08 31.35 54.00
CA TYR A 550 -14.45 31.67 54.45
C TYR A 550 -15.07 30.57 55.34
N TRP A 551 -15.18 30.84 56.65
CA TRP A 551 -15.72 29.95 57.69
C TRP A 551 -17.23 29.57 57.52
N PHE A 552 -18.00 30.23 56.65
CA PHE A 552 -19.45 30.03 56.60
C PHE A 552 -19.89 28.72 55.90
N GLY A 553 -20.81 27.99 56.54
CA GLY A 553 -21.20 26.59 56.30
C GLY A 553 -21.82 26.17 54.95
N ARG A 554 -21.59 26.90 53.85
CA ARG A 554 -21.88 26.41 52.47
C ARG A 554 -20.63 25.95 51.71
N GLY A 555 -19.42 26.20 52.21
CA GLY A 555 -18.17 25.81 51.57
C GLY A 555 -17.99 24.31 51.33
N PRO A 556 -18.16 23.43 52.35
CA PRO A 556 -17.96 21.99 52.20
C PRO A 556 -18.87 21.34 51.14
N ARG A 557 -20.08 21.88 50.96
CA ARG A 557 -21.02 21.39 49.94
C ARG A 557 -20.56 21.70 48.52
N LYS A 558 -20.00 22.89 48.29
CA LYS A 558 -19.45 23.28 46.97
C LYS A 558 -18.23 22.44 46.60
N VAL A 559 -17.33 22.18 47.57
CA VAL A 559 -16.16 21.31 47.35
C VAL A 559 -16.62 19.89 47.02
N ALA A 560 -17.62 19.35 47.74
CA ALA A 560 -18.18 18.03 47.44
C ALA A 560 -18.82 17.94 46.03
N GLU A 561 -19.48 19.01 45.57
CA GLU A 561 -20.04 19.08 44.21
C GLU A 561 -18.93 19.07 43.14
N LYS A 562 -17.84 19.81 43.34
CA LYS A 562 -16.68 19.82 42.44
C LYS A 562 -15.92 18.50 42.44
N GLN A 563 -15.76 17.89 43.61
CA GLN A 563 -15.18 16.56 43.74
C GLN A 563 -16.03 15.50 43.03
N ALA A 564 -17.36 15.57 43.14
CA ALA A 564 -18.25 14.68 42.40
C ALA A 564 -18.14 14.87 40.88
N GLN A 565 -17.97 16.11 40.41
CA GLN A 565 -17.76 16.43 39.00
C GLN A 565 -16.44 15.84 38.48
N ARG A 566 -15.34 15.94 39.25
CA ARG A 566 -14.06 15.29 38.92
C ARG A 566 -14.22 13.77 38.81
N ARG A 567 -14.81 13.13 39.83
CA ARG A 567 -15.03 11.68 39.86
C ARG A 567 -15.88 11.19 38.68
N ARG A 568 -16.83 12.00 38.20
CA ARG A 568 -17.60 11.69 36.98
C ARG A 568 -16.69 11.57 35.75
N TRP A 569 -15.77 12.50 35.55
CA TRP A 569 -14.86 12.47 34.40
C TRP A 569 -13.82 11.36 34.51
N GLU A 570 -13.30 11.10 35.72
CA GLU A 570 -12.40 9.95 35.97
C GLU A 570 -13.11 8.61 35.70
N ALA A 571 -14.37 8.48 36.10
CA ALA A 571 -15.17 7.30 35.80
C ALA A 571 -15.36 7.10 34.29
N GLU A 572 -15.53 8.20 33.54
CA GLU A 572 -15.64 8.12 32.09
C GLU A 572 -14.31 7.74 31.41
N GLU A 573 -13.17 8.24 31.91
CA GLU A 573 -11.85 7.81 31.42
C GLU A 573 -11.65 6.31 31.60
N MET A 574 -12.05 5.76 32.76
CA MET A 574 -11.99 4.31 33.00
C MET A 574 -12.90 3.53 32.05
N ILE A 575 -14.12 4.01 31.79
CA ILE A 575 -15.05 3.38 30.83
C ILE A 575 -14.45 3.37 29.43
N LEU A 576 -13.82 4.47 29.02
CA LEU A 576 -13.17 4.60 27.72
C LEU A 576 -12.01 3.61 27.58
N ASP A 577 -11.18 3.47 28.60
CA ASP A 577 -10.05 2.54 28.57
C ASP A 577 -10.50 1.08 28.46
N ASP A 578 -11.56 0.70 29.18
CA ASP A 578 -12.14 -0.65 29.06
C ASP A 578 -12.81 -0.88 27.71
N ARG A 579 -13.44 0.14 27.14
CA ARG A 579 -14.02 0.09 25.79
C ARG A 579 -12.93 -0.05 24.73
N ALA A 580 -11.84 0.72 24.83
CA ALA A 580 -10.71 0.64 23.91
C ALA A 580 -10.06 -0.75 23.92
N LYS A 581 -9.93 -1.39 25.09
CA LYS A 581 -9.45 -2.78 25.21
C LYS A 581 -10.39 -3.77 24.53
N ARG A 582 -11.71 -3.60 24.67
CA ARG A 582 -12.72 -4.48 24.07
C ARG A 582 -12.69 -4.44 22.54
N ILE A 583 -12.55 -3.24 21.99
CA ILE A 583 -12.64 -2.97 20.56
C ILE A 583 -11.29 -3.15 19.85
N GLN A 584 -10.23 -3.51 20.60
CA GLN A 584 -8.87 -3.70 20.08
C GLN A 584 -8.81 -4.59 18.82
N ARG A 585 -9.62 -5.65 18.75
CA ARG A 585 -9.68 -6.55 17.58
C ARG A 585 -10.16 -5.84 16.31
N LEU A 586 -11.10 -4.91 16.44
CA LEU A 586 -11.62 -4.11 15.31
C LEU A 586 -10.63 -3.03 14.87
N ILE A 587 -9.69 -2.66 15.74
CA ILE A 587 -8.73 -1.59 15.50
C ILE A 587 -7.45 -2.11 14.82
N GLY A 588 -7.14 -3.41 14.88
CA GLY A 588 -5.90 -3.98 14.35
C GLY A 588 -4.68 -3.75 15.26
N ASP A 589 -3.61 -4.55 15.09
CA ASP A 589 -2.48 -4.67 16.03
C ASP A 589 -1.68 -3.36 16.24
N ASP A 590 -1.66 -2.44 15.28
CA ASP A 590 -0.94 -1.16 15.37
C ASP A 590 -1.63 -0.11 16.26
N GLY A 591 -2.91 -0.29 16.60
CA GLY A 591 -3.70 0.74 17.27
C GLY A 591 -3.43 0.91 18.77
N LEU A 592 -2.91 -0.12 19.46
CA LEU A 592 -2.65 -0.03 20.90
C LEU A 592 -1.44 0.87 21.22
N SER A 593 -0.41 0.82 20.38
CA SER A 593 0.79 1.67 20.51
C SER A 593 0.46 3.16 20.37
N ALA A 594 -0.43 3.51 19.43
CA ALA A 594 -0.89 4.88 19.20
C ALA A 594 -1.86 5.42 20.26
N LEU A 595 -2.57 4.53 20.97
CA LEU A 595 -3.46 4.88 22.08
C LEU A 595 -2.73 4.99 23.43
N THR A 596 -1.57 4.35 23.56
CA THR A 596 -0.75 4.32 24.77
C THR A 596 0.44 5.29 24.73
N SER A 597 0.90 5.71 23.55
CA SER A 597 1.92 6.74 23.43
C SER A 597 1.34 8.12 23.76
N SER A 598 1.89 8.76 24.79
CA SER A 598 1.69 10.18 25.09
C SER A 598 2.46 11.05 24.08
N GLU A 599 2.29 10.83 22.78
CA GLU A 599 2.85 11.73 21.78
C GLU A 599 1.96 12.97 21.66
N ARG A 600 2.50 14.09 22.13
CA ARG A 600 2.06 15.43 21.74
C ARG A 600 2.34 15.60 20.25
N MET A 601 1.40 15.15 19.42
CA MET A 601 1.37 15.55 18.02
C MET A 601 0.83 16.98 17.96
N PHE A 602 1.71 17.91 17.64
CA PHE A 602 1.32 19.20 17.09
C PHE A 602 0.57 18.92 15.79
N PHE A 603 -0.72 19.25 15.76
CA PHE A 603 -1.36 19.58 14.48
C PHE A 603 -0.78 20.94 14.08
N GLY A 604 0.15 20.90 13.13
CA GLY A 604 0.56 22.03 12.31
C GLY A 604 -0.13 21.95 10.98
#